data_AF-A0A7J6RXK0-F1
#
_entry.id   AF-A0A7J6RXK0-F1
#
_cell.length_a   1.000
_cell.length_b   1.000
_cell.length_c   1.000
_cell.angle_alpha   90.00
_cell.angle_beta   90.00
_cell.angle_gamma   90.00
#
_symmetry.space_group_name_H-M   'P 1'
#
loop_
_entity.id
_entity.type
_entity.pdbx_description
1 polymer ?
#
loop_
_entity_poly.entity_id
_entity_poly.type
_entity_poly.pdbx_seq_one_letter_code
_entity_poly.pdbx_strand_id
1 'polypeptide(L)'
;RLAESVERVAGGSALNSAVWLKYCDPSAAVSLVKTFDETDFAGQALMDRLERSGVKVVPLQDVDHYESGVCVCLSGSKDRAFVSKRGTMDVMTCANISIPAFFEGIPSDTPRHLHLGGYYNCQGLWPGILDLVRRAKEAGCSISLSPQFDATGTWDGGVAELLGMIHIVLCNEEEAGHIANTLSELRGDIEPTLLNLRQEQTVDPVAERNAAHILYHG
;
A
#
# COMPACT_ATOMS: atom_id res chain seq x y z
N ARG A 1 -11.64 -32.47 -4.88
CA ARG A 1 -11.14 -32.07 -6.22
C ARG A 1 -9.66 -31.76 -6.07
N LEU A 2 -8.78 -32.42 -6.83
CA LEU A 2 -7.39 -31.98 -6.99
C LEU A 2 -7.40 -30.63 -7.72
N ALA A 3 -6.45 -29.74 -7.39
CA ALA A 3 -6.33 -28.46 -8.09
C ALA A 3 -5.94 -28.71 -9.55
N GLU A 4 -6.83 -28.42 -10.50
CA GLU A 4 -6.56 -28.54 -11.94
C GLU A 4 -5.60 -27.44 -12.44
N SER A 5 -5.41 -26.37 -11.65
CA SER A 5 -4.50 -25.28 -11.98
C SER A 5 -3.91 -24.65 -10.71
N VAL A 6 -2.58 -24.63 -10.61
CA VAL A 6 -1.82 -23.77 -9.68
C VAL A 6 -0.99 -22.84 -10.54
N GLU A 7 -1.26 -21.54 -10.45
CA GLU A 7 -0.51 -20.51 -11.16
C GLU A 7 0.38 -19.74 -10.20
N ARG A 8 1.54 -19.30 -10.70
CA ARG A 8 2.46 -18.43 -10.00
C ARG A 8 2.41 -17.06 -10.63
N VAL A 9 2.05 -16.07 -9.83
CA VAL A 9 2.00 -14.66 -10.24
C VAL A 9 2.71 -13.80 -9.20
N ALA A 10 3.47 -12.81 -9.66
CA ALA A 10 3.98 -11.77 -8.78
C ALA A 10 2.80 -11.00 -8.17
N GLY A 11 2.88 -10.66 -6.89
CA GLY A 11 1.79 -10.02 -6.15
C GLY A 11 2.26 -8.99 -5.12
N GLY A 12 1.33 -8.60 -4.25
CA GLY A 12 1.50 -7.53 -3.27
C GLY A 12 0.75 -6.27 -3.69
N SER A 13 0.06 -5.63 -2.75
CA SER A 13 -0.83 -4.48 -3.02
C SER A 13 -0.11 -3.35 -3.74
N ALA A 14 1.01 -2.90 -3.19
CA ALA A 14 1.79 -1.81 -3.78
C ALA A 14 2.29 -2.12 -5.20
N LEU A 15 2.75 -3.35 -5.45
CA LEU A 15 3.15 -3.78 -6.80
C LEU A 15 1.95 -3.77 -7.76
N ASN A 16 0.82 -4.32 -7.33
CA ASN A 16 -0.39 -4.34 -8.15
C ASN A 16 -0.84 -2.93 -8.53
N SER A 17 -0.89 -2.01 -7.56
CA SER A 17 -1.24 -0.61 -7.80
C SER A 17 -0.25 0.07 -8.75
N ALA A 18 1.06 -0.12 -8.55
CA ALA A 18 2.09 0.46 -9.40
C ALA A 18 2.01 -0.02 -10.86
N VAL A 19 1.81 -1.33 -11.06
CA VAL A 19 1.67 -1.92 -12.39
C VAL A 19 0.39 -1.43 -13.08
N TRP A 20 -0.72 -1.36 -12.36
CA TRP A 20 -1.97 -0.84 -12.91
C TRP A 20 -1.86 0.64 -13.28
N LEU A 21 -1.16 1.45 -12.48
CA LEU A 21 -0.89 2.85 -12.82
C LEU A 21 -0.08 2.95 -14.11
N LYS A 22 0.98 2.15 -14.27
CA LYS A 22 1.75 2.08 -15.53
C LYS A 22 0.92 1.59 -16.71
N TYR A 23 -0.03 0.71 -16.48
CA TYR A 23 -0.93 0.24 -17.53
C TYR A 23 -1.89 1.33 -17.99
N CYS A 24 -2.48 2.08 -17.05
CA CYS A 24 -3.38 3.20 -17.35
C CYS A 24 -2.64 4.41 -17.96
N ASP A 25 -1.42 4.68 -17.49
CA ASP A 25 -0.54 5.71 -18.01
C ASP A 25 0.90 5.17 -18.18
N PRO A 26 1.24 4.68 -19.40
CA PRO A 26 2.59 4.20 -19.70
C PRO A 26 3.68 5.26 -19.56
N SER A 27 3.34 6.56 -19.59
CA SER A 27 4.29 7.66 -19.46
C SER A 27 4.59 8.02 -18.00
N ALA A 28 3.74 7.59 -17.05
CA ALA A 28 3.94 7.85 -15.64
C ALA A 28 5.27 7.28 -15.14
N ALA A 29 6.02 8.11 -14.43
CA ALA A 29 7.20 7.68 -13.68
C ALA A 29 6.74 7.02 -12.37
N VAL A 30 6.91 5.71 -12.26
CA VAL A 30 6.45 4.93 -11.11
C VAL A 30 7.63 4.19 -10.50
N SER A 31 7.87 4.46 -9.22
CA SER A 31 8.89 3.82 -8.40
C SER A 31 8.19 2.94 -7.34
N LEU A 32 8.68 1.71 -7.16
CA LEU A 32 8.24 0.78 -6.12
C LEU A 32 9.38 0.53 -5.13
N VAL A 33 9.12 0.80 -3.85
CA VAL A 33 10.06 0.48 -2.77
C VAL A 33 9.98 -0.99 -2.45
N LYS A 34 11.03 -1.75 -2.77
CA LYS A 34 11.04 -3.19 -2.55
C LYS A 34 12.46 -3.75 -2.62
N THR A 35 12.74 -4.71 -1.74
CA THR A 35 13.85 -5.64 -1.87
C THR A 35 13.29 -7.06 -2.00
N PHE A 36 13.97 -7.93 -2.74
CA PHE A 36 13.63 -9.33 -2.96
C PHE A 36 14.90 -10.10 -3.36
N ASP A 37 14.87 -11.43 -3.24
CA ASP A 37 15.97 -12.28 -3.66
C ASP A 37 15.78 -12.69 -5.13
N GLU A 38 16.62 -12.14 -6.01
CA GLU A 38 16.59 -12.40 -7.45
C GLU A 38 16.83 -13.87 -7.83
N THR A 39 17.37 -14.67 -6.92
CA THR A 39 17.69 -16.09 -7.15
C THR A 39 16.53 -17.02 -6.79
N ASP A 40 15.57 -16.57 -5.97
CA ASP A 40 14.41 -17.37 -5.60
C ASP A 40 13.27 -17.25 -6.63
N PHE A 41 12.35 -18.22 -6.64
CA PHE A 41 11.28 -18.26 -7.63
C PHE A 41 10.31 -17.07 -7.56
N ALA A 42 10.14 -16.47 -6.39
CA ALA A 42 9.24 -15.34 -6.18
C ALA A 42 9.90 -14.03 -6.63
N GLY A 43 11.20 -13.86 -6.38
CA GLY A 43 12.00 -12.78 -6.93
C GLY A 43 12.09 -12.83 -8.45
N GLN A 44 12.29 -14.01 -9.04
CA GLN A 44 12.23 -14.17 -10.51
C GLN A 44 10.88 -13.73 -11.09
N ALA A 45 9.77 -14.16 -10.48
CA ALA A 45 8.44 -13.74 -10.90
C ALA A 45 8.22 -12.22 -10.73
N LEU A 46 8.80 -11.62 -9.68
CA LEU A 46 8.76 -10.17 -9.46
C LEU A 46 9.55 -9.43 -10.54
N MET A 47 10.78 -9.85 -10.86
CA MET A 47 11.61 -9.26 -11.91
C MET A 47 10.88 -9.28 -13.26
N ASP A 48 10.36 -10.44 -13.67
CA ASP A 48 9.60 -10.59 -14.90
C ASP A 48 8.44 -9.58 -14.99
N ARG A 49 7.73 -9.35 -13.88
CA ARG A 49 6.59 -8.43 -13.85
C ARG A 49 7.03 -6.96 -13.84
N LEU A 50 8.11 -6.64 -13.14
CA LEU A 50 8.69 -5.30 -13.08
C LEU A 50 9.24 -4.88 -14.44
N GLU A 51 9.99 -5.75 -15.12
CA GLU A 51 10.51 -5.52 -16.46
C GLU A 51 9.38 -5.26 -17.46
N ARG A 52 8.33 -6.08 -17.45
CA ARG A 52 7.19 -5.91 -18.37
C ARG A 52 6.37 -4.66 -18.11
N SER A 53 6.33 -4.17 -16.88
CA SER A 53 5.52 -3.00 -16.49
C SER A 53 6.28 -1.67 -16.60
N GLY A 54 7.61 -1.70 -16.63
CA GLY A 54 8.44 -0.49 -16.59
C GLY A 54 8.37 0.27 -15.26
N VAL A 55 7.98 -0.41 -14.18
CA VAL A 55 8.06 0.13 -12.81
C VAL A 55 9.51 0.10 -12.35
N LYS A 56 10.06 1.24 -11.92
CA LYS A 56 11.41 1.31 -11.34
C LYS A 56 11.40 0.72 -9.93
N VAL A 57 12.36 -0.13 -9.59
CA VAL A 57 12.53 -0.58 -8.21
C VAL A 57 13.47 0.35 -7.47
N VAL A 58 13.10 0.72 -6.25
CA VAL A 58 13.96 1.40 -5.29
C VAL A 58 14.21 0.41 -4.14
N PRO A 59 15.46 -0.09 -3.98
CA PRO A 59 15.75 -1.05 -2.91
C PRO A 59 15.69 -0.39 -1.53
N LEU A 60 15.43 -1.19 -0.52
CA LEU A 60 15.61 -0.78 0.88
C LEU A 60 17.10 -0.55 1.16
N GLN A 61 17.41 0.47 1.96
CA GLN A 61 18.78 0.78 2.38
C GLN A 61 19.20 -0.13 3.54
N ASP A 62 20.48 -0.48 3.63
CA ASP A 62 21.05 -1.22 4.76
C ASP A 62 20.32 -2.55 5.10
N VAL A 63 19.79 -3.20 4.06
CA VAL A 63 19.10 -4.48 4.13
C VAL A 63 19.88 -5.48 3.27
N ASP A 64 20.67 -6.34 3.92
CA ASP A 64 21.37 -7.46 3.26
C ASP A 64 20.35 -8.50 2.76
N HIS A 65 20.75 -9.46 1.90
CA HIS A 65 19.84 -10.45 1.29
C HIS A 65 18.77 -11.03 2.22
N TYR A 66 17.49 -10.91 1.82
CA TYR A 66 16.35 -11.56 2.46
C TYR A 66 15.50 -12.32 1.45
N GLU A 67 15.01 -13.47 1.87
CA GLU A 67 14.09 -14.29 1.08
C GLU A 67 12.82 -13.50 0.69
N SER A 68 12.35 -13.70 -0.53
CA SER A 68 11.15 -13.05 -1.02
C SER A 68 9.90 -13.51 -0.27
N GLY A 69 8.97 -12.58 -0.04
CA GLY A 69 7.66 -12.90 0.50
C GLY A 69 6.83 -13.72 -0.50
N VAL A 70 6.07 -14.69 -0.01
CA VAL A 70 5.19 -15.56 -0.80
C VAL A 70 3.81 -15.55 -0.18
N CYS A 71 2.78 -15.36 -1.01
CA CYS A 71 1.40 -15.47 -0.58
C CYS A 71 0.71 -16.60 -1.36
N VAL A 72 0.16 -17.57 -0.64
CA VAL A 72 -0.70 -18.60 -1.22
C VAL A 72 -2.13 -18.10 -1.16
N CYS A 73 -2.74 -17.89 -2.32
CA CYS A 73 -4.16 -17.59 -2.44
C CYS A 73 -4.95 -18.88 -2.68
N LEU A 74 -5.75 -19.28 -1.71
CA LEU A 74 -6.66 -20.41 -1.80
C LEU A 74 -8.04 -19.90 -2.20
N SER A 75 -8.41 -20.08 -3.46
CA SER A 75 -9.71 -19.63 -3.97
C SER A 75 -10.73 -20.77 -3.93
N GLY A 76 -11.77 -20.61 -3.10
CA GLY A 76 -12.96 -21.44 -3.06
C GLY A 76 -14.11 -20.84 -3.88
N SER A 77 -15.25 -21.53 -3.92
CA SER A 77 -16.43 -21.07 -4.69
C SER A 77 -17.13 -19.84 -4.10
N LYS A 78 -16.87 -19.51 -2.84
CA LYS A 78 -17.50 -18.39 -2.12
C LYS A 78 -16.51 -17.43 -1.49
N ASP A 79 -15.26 -17.84 -1.31
CA ASP A 79 -14.30 -17.10 -0.50
C ASP A 79 -12.87 -17.38 -0.97
N ARG A 80 -11.95 -16.50 -0.58
CA ARG A 80 -10.52 -16.61 -0.82
C ARG A 80 -9.77 -16.45 0.49
N ALA A 81 -8.92 -17.43 0.81
CA ALA A 81 -7.99 -17.32 1.92
C ALA A 81 -6.59 -16.95 1.41
N PHE A 82 -5.87 -16.15 2.19
CA PHE A 82 -4.50 -15.76 1.90
C PHE A 82 -3.60 -16.24 3.03
N VAL A 83 -2.54 -16.98 2.70
CA VAL A 83 -1.52 -17.42 3.65
C VAL A 83 -0.18 -16.86 3.21
N SER A 84 0.35 -15.93 4.00
CA SER A 84 1.53 -15.15 3.62
C SER A 84 2.75 -15.49 4.46
N LYS A 85 3.84 -15.89 3.80
CA LYS A 85 5.20 -15.78 4.32
C LYS A 85 5.69 -14.36 3.98
N ARG A 86 5.99 -13.55 5.00
CA ARG A 86 6.23 -12.11 4.82
C ARG A 86 7.55 -11.80 4.11
N GLY A 87 8.61 -12.58 4.36
CA GLY A 87 9.91 -12.41 3.69
C GLY A 87 10.44 -10.99 3.88
N THR A 88 10.86 -10.33 2.80
CA THR A 88 11.37 -8.95 2.84
C THR A 88 10.44 -7.90 3.46
N MET A 89 9.13 -8.18 3.60
CA MET A 89 8.23 -7.28 4.34
C MET A 89 8.55 -7.19 5.84
N ASP A 90 9.18 -8.21 6.44
CA ASP A 90 9.51 -8.23 7.87
C ASP A 90 10.65 -7.26 8.23
N VAL A 91 11.46 -6.87 7.24
CA VAL A 91 12.62 -5.99 7.44
C VAL A 91 12.41 -4.59 6.90
N MET A 92 11.25 -4.33 6.29
CA MET A 92 10.88 -3.01 5.83
C MET A 92 10.54 -2.11 7.02
N THR A 93 11.32 -1.05 7.19
CA THR A 93 11.12 -0.03 8.23
C THR A 93 11.28 1.36 7.64
N CYS A 94 10.74 2.38 8.30
CA CYS A 94 10.90 3.76 7.82
C CYS A 94 12.38 4.22 7.76
N ALA A 95 13.27 3.59 8.53
CA ALA A 95 14.70 3.90 8.54
C ALA A 95 15.41 3.46 7.26
N ASN A 96 14.96 2.38 6.62
CA ASN A 96 15.55 1.86 5.38
C ASN A 96 14.87 2.38 4.10
N ILE A 97 14.09 3.47 4.21
CA ILE A 97 13.38 4.09 3.09
C ILE A 97 13.88 5.50 2.83
N SER A 98 14.41 5.71 1.62
CA SER A 98 14.90 7.01 1.14
C SER A 98 13.87 7.70 0.23
N ILE A 99 13.18 8.72 0.74
CA ILE A 99 12.26 9.55 -0.05
C ILE A 99 12.97 10.20 -1.27
N PRO A 100 14.18 10.77 -1.14
CA PRO A 100 14.88 11.33 -2.30
C PRO A 100 15.12 10.33 -3.44
N ALA A 101 15.38 9.06 -3.11
CA ALA A 101 15.61 8.02 -4.11
C ALA A 101 14.38 7.73 -4.98
N PHE A 102 13.16 8.03 -4.49
CA PHE A 102 11.92 7.79 -5.25
C PHE A 102 11.84 8.68 -6.49
N PHE A 103 12.39 9.89 -6.38
CA PHE A 103 12.28 10.97 -7.36
C PHE A 103 13.57 11.20 -8.14
N GLU A 104 14.56 10.32 -7.99
CA GLU A 104 15.82 10.42 -8.70
C GLU A 104 15.60 10.41 -10.22
N GLY A 105 16.06 11.46 -10.90
CA GLY A 105 15.87 11.66 -12.34
C GLY A 105 14.50 12.22 -12.73
N ILE A 106 13.62 12.49 -11.78
CA ILE A 106 12.30 13.11 -12.02
C ILE A 106 12.41 14.63 -11.83
N PRO A 107 11.96 15.45 -12.79
CA PRO A 107 11.95 16.91 -12.65
C PRO A 107 11.23 17.39 -11.38
N SER A 108 11.72 18.48 -10.79
CA SER A 108 11.20 18.99 -9.52
C SER A 108 9.79 19.57 -9.60
N ASP A 109 9.36 19.98 -10.80
CA ASP A 109 8.04 20.51 -11.12
C ASP A 109 7.01 19.41 -11.43
N THR A 110 7.45 18.14 -11.54
CA THR A 110 6.54 17.00 -11.73
C THR A 110 5.72 16.79 -10.45
N PRO A 111 4.38 16.68 -10.54
CA PRO A 111 3.54 16.33 -9.39
C PRO A 111 3.98 15.01 -8.76
N ARG A 112 4.05 14.98 -7.42
CA ARG A 112 4.53 13.81 -6.66
C ARG A 112 3.41 13.21 -5.83
N HIS A 113 3.40 11.89 -5.77
CA HIS A 113 2.44 11.14 -4.98
C HIS A 113 3.13 9.96 -4.29
N LEU A 114 2.86 9.77 -3.00
CA LEU A 114 3.25 8.59 -2.24
C LEU A 114 2.01 7.76 -1.93
N HIS A 115 1.99 6.52 -2.43
CA HIS A 115 0.95 5.55 -2.11
C HIS A 115 1.48 4.54 -1.08
N LEU A 116 0.84 4.48 0.09
CA LEU A 116 1.11 3.49 1.13
C LEU A 116 0.20 2.27 0.90
N GLY A 117 0.69 1.28 0.16
CA GLY A 117 -0.07 0.07 -0.17
C GLY A 117 0.18 -1.07 0.80
N GLY A 118 -0.86 -1.53 1.51
CA GLY A 118 -0.75 -2.66 2.45
C GLY A 118 -0.23 -2.26 3.82
N TYR A 119 -0.74 -1.17 4.37
CA TYR A 119 -0.27 -0.59 5.63
C TYR A 119 -0.20 -1.60 6.79
N TYR A 120 -1.26 -2.37 7.03
CA TYR A 120 -1.28 -3.33 8.13
C TYR A 120 -0.41 -4.57 7.87
N ASN A 121 -0.01 -4.80 6.60
CA ASN A 121 0.94 -5.84 6.22
C ASN A 121 2.41 -5.42 6.45
N CYS A 122 2.70 -4.13 6.59
CA CYS A 122 4.05 -3.60 6.77
C CYS A 122 4.25 -2.99 8.17
N GLN A 123 4.09 -3.82 9.21
CA GLN A 123 4.10 -3.37 10.61
C GLN A 123 5.41 -2.69 11.04
N GLY A 124 6.54 -3.05 10.42
CA GLY A 124 7.83 -2.39 10.65
C GLY A 124 7.85 -0.90 10.28
N LEU A 125 6.85 -0.42 9.53
CA LEU A 125 6.69 1.01 9.22
C LEU A 125 6.07 1.80 10.38
N TRP A 126 5.20 1.19 11.19
CA TRP A 126 4.37 1.91 12.16
C TRP A 126 5.16 2.83 13.11
N PRO A 127 6.31 2.41 13.68
CA PRO A 127 7.05 3.28 14.62
C PRO A 127 7.57 4.59 14.01
N GLY A 128 7.73 4.66 12.68
CA GLY A 128 8.30 5.82 11.98
C GLY A 128 7.41 6.41 10.89
N ILE A 129 6.18 5.93 10.75
CA ILE A 129 5.35 6.25 9.58
C ILE A 129 4.99 7.74 9.51
N LEU A 130 4.71 8.37 10.65
CA LEU A 130 4.36 9.79 10.70
C LEU A 130 5.52 10.66 10.20
N ASP A 131 6.76 10.33 10.58
CA ASP A 131 7.95 11.03 10.09
C ASP A 131 8.14 10.78 8.59
N LEU A 132 8.02 9.53 8.13
CA LEU A 132 8.13 9.20 6.71
C LEU A 132 7.13 9.99 5.85
N VAL A 133 5.87 10.07 6.29
CA VAL A 133 4.82 10.84 5.60
C VAL A 133 5.09 12.33 5.67
N ARG A 134 5.59 12.86 6.79
CA ARG A 134 5.99 14.28 6.91
C ARG A 134 7.07 14.63 5.90
N ARG A 135 8.14 13.83 5.82
CA ARG A 135 9.22 14.01 4.84
C ARG A 135 8.72 13.92 3.40
N ALA A 136 7.77 13.02 3.12
CA ALA A 136 7.16 12.91 1.80
C ALA A 136 6.35 14.17 1.44
N LYS A 137 5.55 14.71 2.38
CA LYS A 137 4.81 15.97 2.20
C LYS A 137 5.76 17.16 2.00
N GLU A 138 6.86 17.23 2.76
CA GLU A 138 7.92 18.24 2.57
C GLU A 138 8.59 18.14 1.20
N ALA A 139 8.66 16.94 0.62
CA ALA A 139 9.12 16.71 -0.75
C ALA A 139 8.06 17.02 -1.82
N GLY A 140 6.89 17.57 -1.44
CA GLY A 140 5.81 17.96 -2.34
C GLY A 140 4.81 16.85 -2.67
N CYS A 141 4.81 15.75 -1.92
CA CYS A 141 3.92 14.62 -2.21
C CYS A 141 2.50 14.85 -1.67
N SER A 142 1.50 14.56 -2.50
CA SER A 142 0.21 14.08 -2.01
C SER A 142 0.36 12.63 -1.52
N ILE A 143 -0.53 12.19 -0.63
CA ILE A 143 -0.40 10.92 0.08
C ILE A 143 -1.71 10.14 -0.01
N SER A 144 -1.66 8.89 -0.47
CA SER A 144 -2.77 7.94 -0.36
C SER A 144 -2.42 6.72 0.49
N LEU A 145 -3.44 6.10 1.07
CA LEU A 145 -3.33 4.94 1.93
C LEU A 145 -4.27 3.83 1.43
N SER A 146 -3.73 2.63 1.22
CA SER A 146 -4.50 1.39 1.14
C SER A 146 -4.17 0.56 2.40
N PRO A 147 -5.12 0.44 3.35
CA PRO A 147 -4.85 -0.20 4.63
C PRO A 147 -4.53 -1.69 4.49
N GLN A 148 -5.37 -2.42 3.72
CA GLN A 148 -5.48 -3.87 3.73
C GLN A 148 -5.88 -4.44 5.10
N PHE A 149 -6.21 -5.74 5.13
CA PHE A 149 -6.67 -6.38 6.36
C PHE A 149 -5.58 -6.44 7.44
N ASP A 150 -5.92 -6.09 8.68
CA ASP A 150 -5.04 -6.28 9.82
C ASP A 150 -5.13 -7.71 10.39
N ALA A 151 -4.10 -8.52 10.10
CA ALA A 151 -4.00 -9.88 10.61
C ALA A 151 -3.90 -9.97 12.14
N THR A 152 -3.58 -8.88 12.86
CA THR A 152 -3.60 -8.85 14.33
C THR A 152 -5.00 -8.66 14.90
N GLY A 153 -5.93 -8.14 14.10
CA GLY A 153 -7.28 -7.79 14.51
C GLY A 153 -7.39 -6.57 15.42
N THR A 154 -6.30 -5.82 15.64
CA THR A 154 -6.30 -4.65 16.54
C THR A 154 -6.69 -3.36 15.84
N TRP A 155 -6.35 -3.24 14.55
CA TRP A 155 -6.65 -2.11 13.67
C TRP A 155 -6.13 -0.73 14.12
N ASP A 156 -5.33 -0.67 15.19
CA ASP A 156 -4.67 0.55 15.63
C ASP A 156 -3.50 0.88 14.70
N GLY A 157 -2.32 0.31 14.94
CA GLY A 157 -1.11 0.59 14.18
C GLY A 157 -0.79 2.09 14.07
N GLY A 158 -1.33 2.97 14.92
CA GLY A 158 -1.18 4.44 14.80
C GLY A 158 -1.97 5.05 13.63
N VAL A 159 -3.02 4.38 13.15
CA VAL A 159 -3.83 4.83 12.01
C VAL A 159 -4.52 6.18 12.30
N ALA A 160 -4.84 6.47 13.57
CA ALA A 160 -5.53 7.68 13.97
C ALA A 160 -4.72 8.95 13.65
N GLU A 161 -3.46 9.02 14.09
CA GLU A 161 -2.57 10.14 13.76
C GLU A 161 -2.23 10.16 12.28
N LEU A 162 -2.01 8.98 11.68
CA LEU A 162 -1.65 8.86 10.27
C LEU A 162 -2.73 9.48 9.38
N LEU A 163 -4.00 9.18 9.61
CA LEU A 163 -5.13 9.67 8.81
C LEU A 163 -5.20 11.20 8.75
N GLY A 164 -4.75 11.91 9.78
CA GLY A 164 -4.66 13.38 9.76
C GLY A 164 -3.67 13.93 8.72
N MET A 165 -2.81 13.07 8.14
CA MET A 165 -1.81 13.43 7.15
C MET A 165 -2.13 12.91 5.74
N ILE A 166 -3.08 11.99 5.61
CA ILE A 166 -3.48 11.32 4.36
C ILE A 166 -4.48 12.17 3.57
N HIS A 167 -4.34 12.20 2.24
CA HIS A 167 -5.25 12.92 1.35
C HIS A 167 -6.35 12.00 0.78
N ILE A 168 -6.01 10.73 0.54
CA ILE A 168 -6.93 9.74 -0.06
C ILE A 168 -6.80 8.41 0.69
N VAL A 169 -7.92 7.84 1.14
CA VAL A 169 -7.95 6.48 1.69
C VAL A 169 -8.69 5.57 0.70
N LEU A 170 -8.05 4.48 0.30
CA LEU A 170 -8.58 3.46 -0.59
C LEU A 170 -8.86 2.21 0.24
N CYS A 171 -10.09 2.08 0.73
CA CYS A 171 -10.51 0.97 1.58
C CYS A 171 -11.88 0.43 1.18
N ASN A 172 -12.14 -0.84 1.51
CA ASN A 172 -13.46 -1.44 1.37
C ASN A 172 -14.34 -1.16 2.62
N GLU A 173 -15.59 -1.63 2.60
CA GLU A 173 -16.55 -1.40 3.70
C GLU A 173 -16.10 -2.02 5.03
N GLU A 174 -15.49 -3.21 4.99
CA GLU A 174 -15.01 -3.92 6.18
C GLU A 174 -13.82 -3.20 6.83
N GLU A 175 -12.83 -2.84 6.01
CA GLU A 175 -11.66 -2.05 6.44
C GLU A 175 -12.08 -0.70 7.03
N ALA A 176 -13.00 0.01 6.36
CA ALA A 176 -13.55 1.26 6.86
C ALA A 176 -14.28 1.08 8.20
N GLY A 177 -15.06 0.00 8.33
CA GLY A 177 -15.74 -0.38 9.56
C GLY A 177 -14.79 -0.53 10.73
N HIS A 178 -13.73 -1.31 10.55
CA HIS A 178 -12.74 -1.54 11.59
C HIS A 178 -11.97 -0.28 11.96
N ILE A 179 -11.45 0.45 10.97
CA ILE A 179 -10.71 1.70 11.22
C ILE A 179 -11.58 2.68 12.02
N ALA A 180 -12.84 2.86 11.63
CA ALA A 180 -13.69 3.82 12.32
C ALA A 180 -14.07 3.40 13.74
N ASN A 181 -14.23 2.10 14.01
CA ASN A 181 -14.41 1.60 15.37
C ASN A 181 -13.18 1.92 16.23
N THR A 182 -11.98 1.65 15.73
CA THR A 182 -10.73 2.01 16.41
C THR A 182 -10.65 3.52 16.70
N LEU A 183 -11.01 4.37 15.74
CA LEU A 183 -11.03 5.83 15.95
C LEU A 183 -12.02 6.27 17.04
N SER A 184 -13.20 5.66 17.07
CA SER A 184 -14.23 5.91 18.08
C SER A 184 -13.77 5.49 19.48
N GLU A 185 -13.18 4.31 19.60
CA GLU A 185 -12.59 3.81 20.86
C GLU A 185 -11.50 4.74 21.39
N LEU A 186 -10.59 5.20 20.52
CA LEU A 186 -9.50 6.11 20.89
C LEU A 186 -9.99 7.50 21.32
N ARG A 187 -11.12 7.98 20.78
CA ARG A 187 -11.72 9.27 21.14
C ARG A 187 -12.60 9.20 22.38
N GLY A 188 -12.89 8.00 22.89
CA GLY A 188 -13.84 7.79 23.98
C GLY A 188 -15.30 7.93 23.57
N ASP A 189 -15.57 8.07 22.27
CA ASP A 189 -16.91 8.13 21.69
C ASP A 189 -17.31 6.72 21.26
N ILE A 190 -18.09 6.04 22.09
CA ILE A 190 -18.51 4.64 21.88
C ILE A 190 -19.58 4.52 20.77
N GLU A 191 -20.04 5.64 20.21
CA GLU A 191 -20.80 5.62 18.95
C GLU A 191 -19.83 5.69 17.75
N PRO A 192 -19.91 4.75 16.78
CA PRO A 192 -19.05 4.75 15.61
C PRO A 192 -19.17 6.06 14.82
N THR A 193 -18.05 6.76 14.70
CA THR A 193 -17.86 8.02 13.95
C THR A 193 -18.34 7.94 12.49
N LEU A 194 -18.61 6.72 11.98
CA LEU A 194 -19.19 6.45 10.65
C LEU A 194 -20.56 7.10 10.43
N LEU A 195 -21.41 7.23 11.45
CA LEU A 195 -22.72 7.89 11.24
C LEU A 195 -22.56 9.37 10.87
N ASN A 196 -21.52 10.03 11.39
CA ASN A 196 -21.19 11.41 11.08
C ASN A 196 -20.40 11.55 9.78
N LEU A 197 -19.46 10.65 9.49
CA LEU A 197 -18.69 10.65 8.22
C LEU A 197 -19.59 10.41 6.99
N ARG A 198 -20.68 9.64 7.12
CA ARG A 198 -21.63 9.41 6.03
C ARG A 198 -22.46 10.66 5.68
N GLN A 199 -22.59 11.61 6.60
CA GLN A 199 -23.36 12.85 6.38
C GLN A 199 -22.54 13.99 5.79
N GLU A 200 -21.19 13.95 5.89
CA GLU A 200 -20.30 15.03 5.47
C GLU A 200 -19.47 14.74 4.20
N GLN A 201 -19.73 13.63 3.50
CA GLN A 201 -19.11 13.36 2.19
C GLN A 201 -19.67 14.26 1.08
N THR A 202 -19.37 15.55 1.11
CA THR A 202 -19.27 16.34 -0.11
C THR A 202 -17.91 16.07 -0.73
N VAL A 203 -17.91 15.40 -1.88
CA VAL A 203 -16.72 15.24 -2.73
C VAL A 203 -16.16 16.62 -3.03
N ASP A 204 -14.90 16.88 -2.66
CA ASP A 204 -14.20 18.11 -3.04
C ASP A 204 -14.06 18.13 -4.58
N PRO A 205 -14.64 19.13 -5.29
CA PRO A 205 -14.55 19.23 -6.74
C PRO A 205 -13.11 19.35 -7.27
N VAL A 206 -12.17 19.81 -6.42
CA VAL A 206 -10.74 19.87 -6.73
C VAL A 206 -10.09 18.50 -6.59
N ALA A 207 -10.53 17.68 -5.63
CA ALA A 207 -10.12 16.28 -5.53
C ALA A 207 -10.63 15.47 -6.73
N GLU A 208 -11.83 15.76 -7.25
CA GLU A 208 -12.39 15.13 -8.45
C GLU A 208 -11.57 15.40 -9.73
N ARG A 209 -10.94 16.58 -9.85
CA ARG A 209 -10.06 16.91 -10.98
C ARG A 209 -8.70 16.22 -10.94
N ASN A 210 -8.24 15.84 -9.75
CA ASN A 210 -6.91 15.26 -9.54
C ASN A 210 -6.96 13.76 -9.18
N ALA A 211 -8.11 13.23 -8.81
CA ALA A 211 -8.33 11.81 -8.55
C ALA A 211 -8.60 11.11 -9.87
N ALA A 212 -7.55 10.54 -10.45
CA ALA A 212 -7.70 9.45 -11.39
C ALA A 212 -8.42 8.30 -10.67
N HIS A 213 -9.75 8.24 -10.87
CA HIS A 213 -10.63 7.10 -10.71
C HIS A 213 -10.64 6.40 -9.34
N ILE A 214 -11.67 6.69 -8.55
CA ILE A 214 -12.24 5.75 -7.59
C ILE A 214 -12.73 4.53 -8.39
N LEU A 215 -11.92 3.48 -8.49
CA LEU A 215 -12.34 2.19 -9.05
C LEU A 215 -12.92 1.35 -7.91
N TYR A 216 -14.21 1.55 -7.66
CA TYR A 216 -15.06 0.54 -7.06
C TYR A 216 -15.55 -0.37 -8.19
N HIS A 217 -15.19 -1.65 -8.14
CA HIS A 217 -15.92 -2.70 -8.84
C HIS A 217 -16.17 -3.79 -7.81
N GLY A 218 -17.44 -4.05 -7.53
CA GLY A 218 -17.88 -5.12 -6.63
C GLY A 218 -17.51 -6.51 -7.12
#